data_AF-A0A060CFB6-F1
#
_entry.id   AF-A0A060CFB6-F1
#
_cell.length_a   1.000
_cell.length_b   1.000
_cell.length_c   1.000
_cell.angle_alpha   90.00
_cell.angle_beta   90.00
_cell.angle_gamma   90.00
#
_symmetry.space_group_name_H-M   'P 1'
#
loop_
_entity.id
_entity.type
_entity.pdbx_description
1 polymer ?
#
loop_
_entity_poly.entity_id
_entity_poly.type
_entity_poly.pdbx_seq_one_letter_code
_entity_poly.pdbx_strand_id
1 'polypeptide(L)'
;MSLIDLTNPLAFTWLKDEIKQKLLAIGASGWIADGGENFPSDSLIFENRAGFKSHNYWPLLWAKCNLQAIEETGKEAEIIYFMKAGNAKSARYSPVLWQGMQSVDWSKDDGL
;
A
#
# COMPACT_ATOMS: atom_id res chain seq x y z
N MET A 1 -8.25 -14.04 7.15
CA MET A 1 -7.26 -12.98 6.87
C MET A 1 -7.64 -11.79 7.74
N SER A 2 -6.68 -11.18 8.45
CA SER A 2 -6.95 -9.99 9.28
C SER A 2 -6.54 -8.73 8.49
N LEU A 3 -7.27 -7.64 8.68
CA LEU A 3 -7.03 -6.36 8.01
C LEU A 3 -6.65 -5.31 9.05
N ILE A 4 -5.60 -4.52 8.78
CA ILE A 4 -5.27 -3.34 9.59
C ILE A 4 -6.12 -2.17 9.09
N ASP A 5 -6.98 -1.61 9.92
CA ASP A 5 -7.86 -0.50 9.54
C ASP A 5 -7.11 0.83 9.36
N LEU A 6 -6.67 1.14 8.14
CA LEU A 6 -6.00 2.40 7.77
C LEU A 6 -6.90 3.64 7.87
N THR A 7 -8.20 3.50 8.10
CA THR A 7 -9.09 4.64 8.42
C THR A 7 -9.03 5.02 9.89
N ASN A 8 -8.54 4.12 10.75
CA ASN A 8 -8.25 4.43 12.14
C ASN A 8 -6.89 5.16 12.21
N PRO A 9 -6.84 6.42 12.68
CA PRO A 9 -5.60 7.21 12.71
C PRO A 9 -4.51 6.58 13.60
N LEU A 10 -4.90 5.86 14.66
CA LEU A 10 -3.95 5.15 15.52
C LEU A 10 -3.33 3.95 14.80
N ALA A 11 -4.14 3.17 14.09
CA ALA A 11 -3.64 2.02 13.33
C ALA A 11 -2.79 2.46 12.13
N PHE A 12 -3.18 3.55 11.46
CA PHE A 12 -2.40 4.16 10.39
C PHE A 12 -1.02 4.62 10.88
N THR A 13 -0.98 5.30 12.04
CA THR A 13 0.27 5.77 12.65
C THR A 13 1.13 4.59 13.09
N TRP A 14 0.54 3.60 13.74
CA TRP A 14 1.22 2.39 14.14
C TRP A 14 1.86 1.67 12.95
N LEU A 15 1.14 1.44 11.84
CA LEU A 15 1.70 0.74 10.69
C LEU A 15 2.84 1.52 10.03
N LYS A 16 2.72 2.85 9.97
CA LYS A 16 3.79 3.73 9.50
C LYS A 16 5.04 3.63 10.38
N ASP A 17 4.86 3.57 11.70
CA ASP A 17 5.97 3.38 12.65
C ASP A 17 6.61 2.00 12.50
N GLU A 18 5.82 0.96 12.24
CA GLU A 18 6.33 -0.38 11.95
C GLU A 18 7.18 -0.40 10.67
N ILE A 19 6.77 0.28 9.60
CA ILE A 19 7.58 0.43 8.38
C ILE A 19 8.92 1.11 8.72
N LYS A 20 8.89 2.20 9.49
CA LYS A 20 10.09 2.92 9.91
C LYS A 20 11.03 2.02 10.71
N GLN A 21 10.52 1.29 11.70
CA GLN A 21 11.35 0.48 12.60
C GLN A 21 11.82 -0.83 11.99
N LYS A 22 10.97 -1.51 11.21
CA LYS A 22 11.26 -2.85 10.70
C LYS A 22 11.88 -2.89 9.32
N LEU A 23 11.77 -1.80 8.54
CA LEU A 23 12.36 -1.71 7.21
C LEU A 23 13.43 -0.62 7.15
N LEU A 24 13.06 0.63 7.45
CA LEU A 24 13.98 1.76 7.27
C LEU A 24 15.14 1.77 8.28
N ALA A 25 14.86 1.45 9.54
CA ALA A 25 15.88 1.44 10.60
C ALA A 25 16.90 0.30 10.44
N ILE A 26 16.52 -0.79 9.76
CA ILE A 26 17.44 -1.90 9.44
C ILE A 26 18.22 -1.68 8.13
N GLY A 27 18.03 -0.53 7.47
CA GLY A 27 18.76 -0.15 6.27
C GLY A 27 18.19 -0.66 4.95
N ALA A 28 16.91 -1.06 4.90
CA ALA A 28 16.28 -1.41 3.63
C ALA A 28 16.17 -0.16 2.73
N SER A 29 16.67 -0.25 1.49
CA SER A 29 16.54 0.81 0.47
C SER A 29 15.24 0.70 -0.34
N GLY A 30 14.42 -0.32 -0.09
CA GLY A 30 13.15 -0.48 -0.76
C GLY A 30 12.42 -1.79 -0.46
N TRP A 31 11.17 -1.88 -0.90
CA TRP A 31 10.32 -3.06 -0.71
C TRP A 31 9.16 -3.11 -1.72
N ILE A 32 8.53 -4.28 -1.82
CA ILE A 32 7.24 -4.45 -2.48
C ILE A 32 6.15 -4.19 -1.44
N ALA A 33 5.38 -3.12 -1.61
CA ALA A 33 4.24 -2.78 -0.77
C ALA A 33 2.97 -3.49 -1.29
N ASP A 34 2.95 -4.82 -1.15
CA ASP A 34 1.92 -5.67 -1.73
C ASP A 34 0.55 -5.56 -1.02
N GLY A 35 -0.48 -6.10 -1.66
CA GLY A 35 -1.87 -6.02 -1.22
C GLY A 35 -2.52 -4.68 -1.56
N GLY A 36 -3.68 -4.44 -0.95
CA GLY A 36 -4.50 -3.24 -1.20
C GLY A 36 -5.79 -3.53 -1.98
N GLU A 37 -5.85 -4.61 -2.73
CA GLU A 37 -6.98 -4.96 -3.61
C GLU A 37 -8.05 -5.84 -2.95
N ASN A 38 -7.72 -6.55 -1.88
CA ASN A 38 -8.60 -7.55 -1.26
C ASN A 38 -9.34 -7.05 -0.01
N PHE A 39 -9.78 -5.79 -0.02
CA PHE A 39 -10.54 -5.22 1.10
C PHE A 39 -11.97 -5.80 1.13
N PRO A 40 -12.41 -6.51 2.19
CA PRO A 40 -13.75 -7.12 2.22
C PRO A 40 -14.86 -6.07 2.24
N SER A 41 -15.84 -6.19 1.34
CA SER A 41 -16.92 -5.20 1.17
C SER A 41 -17.86 -5.07 2.38
N ASP A 42 -17.92 -6.10 3.21
CA ASP A 42 -18.70 -6.21 4.45
C ASP A 42 -17.92 -5.75 5.69
N SER A 43 -16.69 -5.24 5.52
CA SER A 43 -15.89 -4.73 6.64
C SER A 43 -16.56 -3.54 7.33
N LEU A 44 -16.54 -3.57 8.66
CA LEU A 44 -16.83 -2.42 9.50
C LEU A 44 -15.52 -1.68 9.79
N ILE A 45 -15.47 -0.39 9.50
CA ILE A 45 -14.27 0.45 9.63
C ILE A 45 -14.52 1.69 10.47
N PHE A 46 -13.44 2.22 11.03
CA PHE A 46 -13.43 3.33 11.99
C PHE A 46 -14.14 4.59 11.47
N GLU A 47 -13.96 4.95 10.20
CA GLU A 47 -14.63 6.11 9.58
C GLU A 47 -16.17 5.99 9.47
N ASN A 48 -16.77 4.90 9.98
CA ASN A 48 -18.19 4.56 9.87
C ASN A 48 -18.72 4.65 8.42
N ARG A 49 -17.84 4.38 7.46
CA ARG A 49 -18.15 4.28 6.04
C ARG A 49 -18.41 2.81 5.73
N ALA A 50 -19.39 2.55 4.85
CA ALA A 50 -19.62 1.18 4.36
C ALA A 50 -18.35 0.63 3.68
N GLY A 51 -17.94 -0.58 4.05
CA GLY A 51 -16.73 -1.23 3.52
C GLY A 51 -16.68 -1.26 1.98
N PHE A 52 -17.83 -1.43 1.33
CA PHE A 52 -17.97 -1.33 -0.13
C PHE A 52 -17.43 -0.02 -0.73
N LYS A 53 -17.67 1.12 -0.07
CA LYS A 53 -17.17 2.43 -0.53
C LYS A 53 -15.67 2.60 -0.27
N SER A 54 -15.10 1.79 0.63
CA SER A 54 -13.69 1.84 1.00
C SER A 54 -12.83 0.88 0.20
N HIS A 55 -13.41 -0.17 -0.40
CA HIS A 55 -12.68 -1.16 -1.19
C HIS A 55 -11.75 -0.51 -2.24
N ASN A 56 -12.30 0.31 -3.13
CA ASN A 56 -11.50 1.00 -4.14
C ASN A 56 -10.62 2.12 -3.56
N TYR A 57 -10.91 2.60 -2.36
CA TYR A 57 -10.12 3.64 -1.69
C TYR A 57 -8.90 3.05 -0.97
N TRP A 58 -8.92 1.75 -0.69
CA TRP A 58 -7.92 1.09 0.13
C TRP A 58 -6.49 1.16 -0.43
N PRO A 59 -6.25 0.92 -1.74
CA PRO A 59 -4.91 1.09 -2.31
C PRO A 59 -4.36 2.52 -2.15
N LEU A 60 -5.23 3.53 -2.10
CA LEU A 60 -4.80 4.92 -1.90
C LEU A 60 -4.27 5.15 -0.48
N LEU A 61 -5.01 4.67 0.52
CA LEU A 61 -4.59 4.76 1.93
C LEU A 61 -3.29 4.02 2.16
N TRP A 62 -3.14 2.85 1.55
CA TRP A 62 -1.92 2.06 1.64
C TRP A 62 -0.72 2.76 1.00
N ALA A 63 -0.88 3.30 -0.22
CA ALA A 63 0.16 4.10 -0.87
C ALA A 63 0.55 5.32 -0.03
N LYS A 64 -0.43 6.03 0.53
CA LYS A 64 -0.20 7.17 1.40
C LYS A 64 0.58 6.79 2.66
N CYS A 65 0.27 5.64 3.28
CA CYS A 65 0.97 5.16 4.47
C CYS A 65 2.46 4.92 4.20
N ASN A 66 2.80 4.25 3.09
CA ASN A 66 4.18 4.01 2.69
C ASN A 66 4.94 5.31 2.41
N LEU A 67 4.36 6.23 1.63
CA LEU A 67 5.02 7.51 1.34
C LEU A 67 5.28 8.29 2.63
N GLN A 68 4.29 8.41 3.52
CA GLN A 68 4.44 9.16 4.77
C GLN A 68 5.48 8.54 5.71
N ALA A 69 5.65 7.21 5.69
CA ALA A 69 6.71 6.55 6.46
C ALA A 69 8.11 7.01 6.00
N ILE A 70 8.28 7.24 4.69
CA ILE A 70 9.55 7.68 4.09
C ILE A 70 9.75 9.19 4.32
N GLU A 71 8.73 10.00 4.04
CA GLU A 71 8.76 11.46 4.24
C GLU A 71 9.14 11.83 5.68
N GLU A 72 8.62 11.10 6.67
CA GLU A 72 8.94 11.33 8.08
C GLU A 72 10.38 10.97 8.48
N THR A 73 11.13 10.32 7.58
CA THR A 73 12.55 9.99 7.79
C THR A 73 13.49 10.85 6.94
N GLY A 74 12.96 11.67 6.03
CA GLY A 74 13.75 12.51 5.13
C GLY A 74 14.59 11.73 4.11
N LYS A 75 14.14 10.52 3.74
CA LYS A 75 14.87 9.59 2.85
C LYS A 75 14.19 9.39 1.49
N GLU A 76 13.37 10.33 1.03
CA GLU A 76 12.55 10.23 -0.17
C GLU A 76 13.38 9.98 -1.44
N ALA A 77 14.61 10.48 -1.49
CA ALA A 77 15.54 10.28 -2.61
C ALA A 77 16.31 8.95 -2.55
N GLU A 78 16.25 8.24 -1.42
CA GLU A 78 17.06 7.04 -1.15
C GLU A 78 16.24 5.75 -1.14
N ILE A 79 14.93 5.88 -0.90
CA ILE A 79 14.02 4.75 -0.70
C ILE A 79 13.05 4.63 -1.87
N ILE A 80 12.92 3.43 -2.41
CA ILE A 80 11.93 3.12 -3.46
C ILE A 80 11.01 1.99 -3.03
N TYR A 81 9.73 2.10 -3.32
CA TYR A 81 8.80 0.99 -3.10
C TYR A 81 7.88 0.80 -4.30
N PHE A 82 7.38 -0.43 -4.45
CA PHE A 82 6.60 -0.85 -5.60
C PHE A 82 5.21 -1.29 -5.18
N MET A 83 4.18 -0.88 -5.92
CA MET A 83 2.80 -1.31 -5.70
C MET A 83 2.19 -1.87 -6.97
N LYS A 84 1.35 -2.90 -6.85
CA LYS A 84 0.48 -3.37 -7.94
C LYS A 84 -0.94 -2.80 -7.85
N ALA A 85 -1.50 -2.72 -6.64
CA ALA A 85 -2.84 -2.21 -6.43
C ALA A 85 -2.85 -0.68 -6.49
N GLY A 86 -3.88 -0.11 -7.11
CA GLY A 86 -3.97 1.33 -7.30
C GLY A 86 -5.40 1.86 -7.27
N ASN A 87 -5.53 3.12 -6.86
CA ASN A 87 -6.70 3.95 -7.01
C ASN A 87 -6.38 5.11 -7.98
N ALA A 88 -7.40 5.80 -8.50
CA ALA A 88 -7.26 6.98 -9.38
C ALA A 88 -6.28 8.05 -8.86
N LYS A 89 -6.06 8.14 -7.54
CA LYS A 89 -5.13 9.10 -6.93
C LYS A 89 -3.81 8.47 -6.43
N SER A 90 -3.61 7.16 -6.59
CA SER A 90 -2.44 6.46 -6.05
C SER A 90 -1.13 6.88 -6.71
N ALA A 91 -1.16 7.34 -7.97
CA ALA A 91 0.02 7.82 -8.68
C ALA A 91 0.71 9.03 -8.00
N ARG A 92 -0.01 9.76 -7.14
CA ARG A 92 0.60 10.83 -6.32
C ARG A 92 1.49 10.28 -5.20
N TYR A 93 1.19 9.08 -4.72
CA TYR A 93 1.79 8.52 -3.51
C TYR A 93 2.79 7.40 -3.83
N SER A 94 2.49 6.55 -4.82
CA SER A 94 3.33 5.43 -5.22
C SER A 94 4.37 5.89 -6.26
N PRO A 95 5.67 5.75 -5.98
CA PRO A 95 6.73 6.20 -6.88
C PRO A 95 6.89 5.26 -8.09
N VAL A 96 6.60 3.97 -7.93
CA VAL A 96 6.69 2.97 -8.99
C VAL A 96 5.56 1.95 -8.90
N LEU A 97 4.99 1.63 -10.06
CA LEU A 97 4.05 0.52 -10.23
C LEU A 97 4.76 -0.70 -10.78
N TRP A 98 4.41 -1.88 -10.26
CA TRP A 98 4.75 -3.17 -10.86
C TRP A 98 3.46 -3.85 -11.31
N GLN A 99 3.52 -4.60 -12.41
CA GLN A 99 2.33 -5.11 -13.12
C GLN A 99 1.63 -6.29 -12.43
N GLY A 100 2.02 -6.66 -11.21
CA GLY A 100 1.47 -7.83 -10.54
C GLY A 100 2.02 -9.14 -11.12
N MET A 101 1.35 -10.25 -10.79
CA MET A 101 1.82 -11.58 -11.17
C MET A 101 1.27 -11.95 -12.55
N GLN A 102 2.16 -12.06 -13.53
CA GLN A 102 1.89 -12.67 -14.83
C GLN A 102 2.15 -14.18 -14.80
N SER A 103 1.52 -14.91 -15.71
CA SER A 103 1.88 -16.28 -16.04
C SER A 103 3.30 -16.35 -16.63
N VAL A 104 3.98 -17.47 -16.38
CA VAL A 104 5.36 -17.71 -16.86
C VAL A 104 5.38 -18.20 -18.32
N ASP A 105 4.69 -17.49 -19.20
CA ASP A 105 4.49 -17.87 -20.60
C ASP A 105 4.40 -16.66 -21.55
N TRP A 106 4.03 -16.95 -22.81
CA TRP A 106 3.87 -15.98 -23.90
C TRP A 106 2.40 -15.80 -24.28
N SER A 107 1.48 -16.10 -23.37
CA SER A 107 0.05 -15.99 -23.62
C SER A 107 -0.33 -14.53 -23.84
N LYS A 108 -1.31 -14.31 -24.71
CA LYS A 108 -1.74 -12.96 -25.10
C LYS A 108 -2.30 -12.14 -23.93
N ASP A 109 -2.94 -12.81 -22.97
CA ASP A 109 -3.75 -12.15 -21.95
C ASP A 109 -3.04 -12.04 -20.58
N ASP A 110 -2.04 -12.88 -20.30
CA ASP A 110 -1.37 -12.95 -18.98
C ASP A 110 0.13 -13.33 -19.05
N GLY A 111 0.73 -13.42 -20.23
CA GLY A 111 2.17 -13.66 -20.45
C GLY A 111 2.96 -12.37 -20.70
N LEU A 112 4.16 -12.49 -21.28
CA LEU A 112 4.91 -11.34 -21.81
C LEU A 112 4.25 -10.75 -23.07
#